data_AF-A0AAJ6A4K2-F1
#
_entry.id   AF-A0AAJ6A4K2-F1
#
_cell.length_a   1.000
_cell.length_b   1.000
_cell.length_c   1.000
_cell.angle_alpha   90.00
_cell.angle_beta   90.00
_cell.angle_gamma   90.00
#
_symmetry.space_group_name_H-M   'P 1'
#
loop_
_entity.id
_entity.type
_entity.pdbx_description
1 polymer ?
#
loop_
_entity_poly.entity_id
_entity_poly.type
_entity_poly.pdbx_seq_one_letter_code
_entity_poly.pdbx_strand_id
1 'polypeptide(L)'
;MSGALDAEAVSYSPRVATFRASMIAQIPRAPRNRVSLALLQSMPTRELIFRFVTWRMRLVTAKPRTVTLWAGGVTQAQLQDLLPELQPLLEGVERGEDLTPYLSNLVENKGVILPGANPSDKGKDLDSILIRNGLHHFHVGAAGPGNRVERSNRLIFAEVLEAEFRIVAISDHGAFVQGSPEQQRFFSISRSYVEKDMAPDSFYMMNPVMSSGHSMVVTMFGLQCEKEIERLDPLLDDAEFVDSLYNGQPIFRGDTQIFRPRNPKFSWHFDNLKLGILDRKTKVFFCIFPFFDR
;
A
#
# COMPACT_ATOMS: atom_id res chain seq x y z
N MET A 1 27.40 -22.30 -19.20
CA MET A 1 27.71 -21.17 -20.08
C MET A 1 27.21 -19.90 -19.41
N SER A 2 28.08 -19.19 -18.70
CA SER A 2 27.75 -17.93 -18.05
C SER A 2 27.91 -16.79 -19.06
N GLY A 3 26.80 -16.39 -19.67
CA GLY A 3 26.73 -15.09 -20.31
C GLY A 3 26.63 -14.04 -19.22
N ALA A 4 27.77 -13.50 -18.78
CA ALA A 4 27.79 -12.21 -18.11
C ALA A 4 27.36 -11.19 -19.18
N LEU A 5 26.06 -10.89 -19.22
CA LEU A 5 25.58 -9.70 -19.87
C LEU A 5 26.17 -8.54 -19.06
N ASP A 6 27.12 -7.84 -19.67
CA ASP A 6 27.57 -6.54 -19.19
C ASP A 6 26.33 -5.68 -18.99
N ALA A 7 25.91 -5.53 -17.73
CA ALA A 7 24.80 -4.69 -17.37
C ALA A 7 25.25 -3.25 -17.59
N GLU A 8 24.94 -2.72 -18.79
CA GLU A 8 25.09 -1.32 -19.12
C GLU A 8 24.49 -0.51 -17.96
N ALA A 9 25.29 0.39 -17.39
CA ALA A 9 24.88 1.15 -16.22
C ALA A 9 23.66 1.99 -16.61
N VAL A 10 22.47 1.60 -16.12
CA VAL A 10 21.23 2.32 -16.40
C VAL A 10 21.36 3.75 -15.89
N SER A 11 21.48 4.70 -16.82
CA SER A 11 21.54 6.12 -16.52
C SER A 11 20.12 6.65 -16.39
N TYR A 12 19.74 7.07 -15.18
CA TYR A 12 18.44 7.66 -14.92
C TYR A 12 18.49 9.18 -15.12
N SER A 13 17.40 9.77 -15.63
CA SER A 13 17.25 11.22 -15.59
C SER A 13 17.32 11.74 -14.14
N PRO A 14 17.72 13.01 -13.91
CA PRO A 14 17.76 13.57 -12.56
C PRO A 14 16.42 13.48 -11.81
N ARG A 15 15.29 13.58 -12.53
CA ARG A 15 13.94 13.44 -11.97
C ARG A 15 13.70 12.01 -11.47
N VAL A 16 13.99 11.01 -12.30
CA VAL A 16 13.81 9.59 -11.96
C VAL A 16 14.78 9.17 -10.84
N ALA A 17 16.03 9.62 -10.87
CA ALA A 17 17.00 9.37 -9.80
C ALA A 17 16.52 9.92 -8.44
N THR A 18 15.97 11.14 -8.43
CA THR A 18 15.40 11.75 -7.21
C THR A 18 14.20 10.96 -6.70
N PHE A 19 13.33 10.50 -7.60
CA PHE A 19 12.16 9.69 -7.25
C PHE A 19 12.55 8.35 -6.63
N ARG A 20 13.49 7.64 -7.25
CA ARG A 20 14.07 6.40 -6.71
C ARG A 20 14.65 6.62 -5.31
N ALA A 21 15.44 7.68 -5.13
CA ALA A 21 16.02 8.02 -3.83
C ALA A 21 14.93 8.30 -2.77
N SER A 22 13.83 8.94 -3.15
CA SER A 22 12.73 9.23 -2.23
C SER A 22 12.01 7.97 -1.74
N MET A 23 11.85 6.95 -2.58
CA MET A 23 11.29 5.65 -2.17
C MET A 23 12.25 4.92 -1.22
N ILE A 24 13.54 4.86 -1.57
CA ILE A 24 14.57 4.20 -0.76
C ILE A 24 14.68 4.83 0.63
N ALA A 25 14.50 6.15 0.73
CA ALA A 25 14.53 6.87 2.00
C ALA A 25 13.36 6.49 2.93
N GLN A 26 12.22 6.10 2.37
CA GLN A 26 11.00 5.79 3.13
C GLN A 26 10.91 4.31 3.52
N ILE A 27 11.28 3.38 2.62
CA ILE A 27 11.08 1.94 2.85
C ILE A 27 11.97 1.45 4.00
N PRO A 28 11.39 0.89 5.07
CA PRO A 28 12.15 0.19 6.09
C PRO A 28 12.82 -1.05 5.51
N ARG A 29 14.10 -1.26 5.78
CA ARG A 29 14.88 -2.38 5.24
C ARG A 29 15.52 -3.21 6.34
N ALA A 30 15.54 -4.53 6.14
CA ALA A 30 16.26 -5.47 6.99
C ALA A 30 17.24 -6.30 6.14
N PRO A 31 18.53 -6.34 6.48
CA PRO A 31 19.18 -5.60 7.56
C PRO A 31 19.25 -4.10 7.23
N ARG A 32 19.44 -3.23 8.23
CA ARG A 32 19.62 -1.79 8.02
C ARG A 32 21.10 -1.43 8.00
N ASN A 33 21.78 -1.67 6.88
CA ASN A 33 23.21 -1.41 6.74
C ASN A 33 23.58 -0.87 5.33
N ARG A 34 24.85 -0.58 5.09
CA ARG A 34 25.32 -0.04 3.79
C ARG A 34 25.12 -1.03 2.63
N VAL A 35 25.27 -2.33 2.88
CA VAL A 35 25.09 -3.37 1.86
C VAL A 35 23.64 -3.44 1.40
N SER A 36 22.69 -3.49 2.34
CA SER A 36 21.25 -3.45 2.05
C SER A 36 20.81 -2.19 1.30
N LEU A 37 21.45 -1.04 1.60
CA LEU A 37 21.17 0.21 0.90
C LEU A 37 21.67 0.17 -0.55
N ALA A 38 22.90 -0.31 -0.77
CA ALA A 38 23.47 -0.45 -2.10
C ALA A 38 22.63 -1.40 -2.98
N LEU A 39 22.12 -2.49 -2.40
CA LEU A 39 21.23 -3.41 -3.11
C LEU A 39 19.93 -2.74 -3.57
N LEU A 40 19.29 -1.91 -2.73
CA LEU A 40 18.12 -1.13 -3.18
C LEU A 40 18.51 -0.13 -4.27
N GLN A 41 19.65 0.56 -4.12
CA GLN A 41 20.10 1.54 -5.11
C GLN A 41 20.38 0.93 -6.48
N SER A 42 20.82 -0.34 -6.53
CA SER A 42 21.07 -1.08 -7.77
C SER A 42 19.81 -1.69 -8.39
N MET A 43 18.68 -1.75 -7.69
CA MET A 43 17.45 -2.34 -8.24
C MET A 43 16.90 -1.50 -9.41
N PRO A 44 16.34 -2.12 -10.47
CA PRO A 44 15.58 -1.40 -11.49
C PRO A 44 14.42 -0.61 -10.89
N THR A 45 13.94 0.43 -11.59
CA THR A 45 12.88 1.31 -11.06
C THR A 45 11.60 0.54 -10.76
N ARG A 46 11.20 -0.38 -11.65
CA ARG A 46 10.06 -1.29 -11.39
C ARG A 46 10.17 -2.07 -10.08
N GLU A 47 11.36 -2.57 -9.75
CA GLU A 47 11.55 -3.40 -8.56
C GLU A 47 11.47 -2.53 -7.31
N LEU A 48 12.04 -1.31 -7.33
CA LEU A 48 11.87 -0.35 -6.25
C LEU A 48 10.40 0.03 -6.03
N ILE A 49 9.66 0.29 -7.11
CA ILE A 49 8.22 0.60 -7.03
C ILE A 49 7.45 -0.59 -6.45
N PHE A 50 7.72 -1.80 -6.94
CA PHE A 50 7.11 -3.02 -6.45
C PHE A 50 7.32 -3.22 -4.93
N ARG A 51 8.55 -3.04 -4.44
CA ARG A 51 8.86 -3.11 -2.99
C ARG A 51 8.20 -1.98 -2.22
N PHE A 52 8.25 -0.76 -2.75
CA PHE A 52 7.61 0.42 -2.16
C PHE A 52 6.12 0.19 -1.96
N VAL A 53 5.41 -0.24 -3.00
CA VAL A 53 3.96 -0.47 -2.98
C VAL A 53 3.59 -1.63 -2.08
N THR A 54 4.34 -2.74 -2.12
CA THR A 54 4.13 -3.90 -1.22
C THR A 54 4.20 -3.49 0.25
N TRP A 55 5.16 -2.65 0.60
CA TRP A 55 5.25 -2.10 1.95
C TRP A 55 4.13 -1.07 2.21
N ARG A 56 3.96 -0.09 1.31
CA ARG A 56 3.09 1.07 1.49
C ARG A 56 1.62 0.69 1.58
N MET A 57 1.18 -0.39 0.92
CA MET A 57 -0.19 -0.89 1.01
C MET A 57 -0.55 -1.42 2.39
N ARG A 58 0.44 -1.78 3.23
CA ARG A 58 0.21 -2.21 4.61
C ARG A 58 -0.17 -1.04 5.54
N LEU A 59 0.11 0.19 5.11
CA LEU A 59 -0.23 1.42 5.83
C LEU A 59 -1.59 1.93 5.37
N VAL A 60 -2.32 2.56 6.30
CA VAL A 60 -3.61 3.21 6.02
C VAL A 60 -3.42 4.72 6.04
N THR A 61 -3.90 5.39 4.99
CA THR A 61 -3.87 6.85 4.94
C THR A 61 -4.86 7.43 5.96
N ALA A 62 -4.38 8.33 6.81
CA ALA A 62 -5.16 9.10 7.77
C ALA A 62 -6.22 9.94 7.04
N LYS A 63 -7.48 9.52 7.13
CA LYS A 63 -8.63 10.15 6.47
C LYS A 63 -9.92 9.68 7.16
N PRO A 64 -10.90 10.58 7.40
CA PRO A 64 -12.19 10.19 7.95
C PRO A 64 -12.88 9.14 7.07
N ARG A 65 -13.43 8.12 7.71
CA ARG A 65 -14.20 7.05 7.04
C ARG A 65 -15.40 6.67 7.88
N THR A 66 -16.50 6.32 7.23
CA THR A 66 -17.66 5.71 7.88
C THR A 66 -17.33 4.28 8.27
N VAL A 67 -17.59 3.90 9.52
CA VAL A 67 -17.44 2.52 9.98
C VAL A 67 -18.70 1.72 9.63
N THR A 68 -18.54 0.58 8.97
CA THR A 68 -19.63 -0.34 8.65
C THR A 68 -19.27 -1.78 9.02
N LEU A 69 -20.29 -2.62 9.15
CA LEU A 69 -20.14 -4.03 9.45
C LEU A 69 -20.65 -4.88 8.29
N TRP A 70 -19.88 -5.88 7.88
CA TRP A 70 -20.39 -6.93 7.03
C TRP A 70 -20.99 -8.07 7.85
N ALA A 71 -22.32 -8.16 7.85
CA ALA A 71 -23.08 -9.12 8.66
C ALA A 71 -22.78 -10.60 8.35
N GLY A 72 -22.14 -10.90 7.23
CA GLY A 72 -21.74 -12.27 6.86
C GLY A 72 -20.53 -12.83 7.64
N GLY A 73 -19.77 -11.96 8.32
CA GLY A 73 -18.55 -12.37 9.04
C GLY A 73 -18.52 -11.97 10.51
N VAL A 74 -19.35 -11.01 10.91
CA VAL A 74 -19.43 -10.50 12.29
C VAL A 74 -20.89 -10.23 12.64
N THR A 75 -21.34 -10.77 13.76
CA THR A 75 -22.69 -10.50 14.27
C THR A 75 -22.71 -9.23 15.12
N GLN A 76 -23.89 -8.60 15.23
CA GLN A 76 -24.05 -7.44 16.10
C GLN A 76 -23.70 -7.76 17.57
N ALA A 77 -24.04 -8.97 18.04
CA ALA A 77 -23.73 -9.41 19.39
C ALA A 77 -22.21 -9.48 19.62
N GLN A 78 -21.46 -10.09 18.69
CA GLN A 78 -19.99 -10.13 18.75
C GLN A 78 -19.38 -8.73 18.77
N LEU A 79 -19.93 -7.80 17.97
CA LEU A 79 -19.45 -6.42 17.96
C LEU A 79 -19.73 -5.71 19.29
N GLN A 80 -20.94 -5.87 19.85
CA GLN A 80 -21.32 -5.26 21.12
C GLN A 80 -20.45 -5.77 22.28
N ASP A 81 -20.17 -7.06 22.32
CA ASP A 81 -19.32 -7.68 23.35
C ASP A 81 -17.88 -7.12 23.32
N LEU A 82 -17.43 -6.65 22.16
CA LEU A 82 -16.06 -6.15 21.93
C LEU A 82 -15.99 -4.63 21.85
N LEU A 83 -17.12 -3.94 21.83
CA LEU A 83 -17.19 -2.51 21.57
C LEU A 83 -16.27 -1.69 22.49
N PRO A 84 -16.16 -1.97 23.81
CA PRO A 84 -15.25 -1.21 24.67
C PRO A 84 -13.77 -1.29 24.26
N GLU A 85 -13.34 -2.44 23.71
CA GLU A 85 -11.96 -2.65 23.22
C GLU A 85 -11.75 -2.02 21.84
N LEU A 86 -12.80 -1.99 21.02
CA LEU A 86 -12.75 -1.50 19.63
C LEU A 86 -12.93 0.01 19.53
N GLN A 87 -13.63 0.62 20.48
CA GLN A 87 -14.06 2.01 20.42
C GLN A 87 -12.93 2.99 20.08
N PRO A 88 -11.71 2.89 20.67
CA PRO A 88 -10.61 3.79 20.31
C PRO A 88 -10.21 3.69 18.83
N LEU A 89 -10.20 2.49 18.26
CA LEU A 89 -9.92 2.27 16.84
C LEU A 89 -11.03 2.88 15.97
N LEU A 90 -12.30 2.59 16.29
CA LEU A 90 -13.43 3.02 15.47
C LEU A 90 -13.59 4.53 15.46
N GLU A 91 -13.45 5.17 16.62
CA GLU A 91 -13.48 6.63 16.68
C GLU A 91 -12.28 7.27 15.95
N GLY A 92 -11.10 6.65 16.03
CA GLY A 92 -9.92 7.10 15.29
C GLY A 92 -10.12 7.01 13.77
N VAL A 93 -10.78 5.95 13.30
CA VAL A 93 -11.18 5.79 11.89
C VAL A 93 -12.14 6.90 11.46
N GLU A 94 -13.17 7.19 12.26
CA GLU A 94 -14.16 8.22 11.95
C GLU A 94 -13.56 9.63 11.94
N ARG A 95 -12.63 9.92 12.85
CA ARG A 95 -11.90 11.19 12.89
C ARG A 95 -10.79 11.30 11.84
N GLY A 96 -10.42 10.18 11.22
CA GLY A 96 -9.36 10.12 10.22
C GLY A 96 -7.95 10.21 10.79
N GLU A 97 -7.76 9.65 11.97
CA GLU A 97 -6.47 9.58 12.65
C GLU A 97 -5.50 8.62 11.95
N ASP A 98 -4.23 8.70 12.34
CA ASP A 98 -3.22 7.71 11.94
C ASP A 98 -3.51 6.37 12.64
N LEU A 99 -3.80 5.35 11.84
CA LEU A 99 -4.10 4.00 12.33
C LEU A 99 -2.84 3.14 12.50
N THR A 100 -1.64 3.65 12.20
CA THR A 100 -0.36 2.95 12.39
C THR A 100 -0.19 2.32 13.79
N PRO A 101 -0.64 2.94 14.90
CA PRO A 101 -0.66 2.33 16.25
C PRO A 101 -1.32 0.96 16.35
N TYR A 102 -2.31 0.70 15.50
CA TYR A 102 -3.10 -0.54 15.47
C TYR A 102 -2.53 -1.57 14.48
N LEU A 103 -1.53 -1.20 13.66
CA LEU A 103 -0.91 -2.09 12.70
C LEU A 103 0.26 -2.89 13.31
N SER A 104 0.60 -4.01 12.68
CA SER A 104 1.78 -4.81 13.04
C SER A 104 3.06 -3.99 13.08
N ASN A 105 3.89 -4.20 14.10
CA ASN A 105 5.19 -3.52 14.25
C ASN A 105 6.20 -3.83 13.15
N LEU A 106 5.91 -4.86 12.36
CA LEU A 106 6.69 -5.23 11.21
C LEU A 106 6.60 -4.18 10.10
N VAL A 107 5.52 -3.38 10.03
CA VAL A 107 5.36 -2.35 9.00
C VAL A 107 6.44 -1.27 9.09
N GLU A 108 6.90 -0.94 10.30
CA GLU A 108 7.91 0.11 10.52
C GLU A 108 9.36 -0.38 10.33
N ASN A 109 9.57 -1.69 10.40
CA ASN A 109 10.93 -2.25 10.55
C ASN A 109 11.28 -3.30 9.48
N LYS A 110 10.27 -3.87 8.83
CA LYS A 110 10.36 -4.96 7.85
C LYS A 110 9.54 -4.57 6.62
N GLY A 111 9.94 -3.49 5.94
CA GLY A 111 9.32 -3.09 4.66
C GLY A 111 9.86 -3.90 3.49
N VAL A 112 11.16 -4.20 3.50
CA VAL A 112 11.82 -5.13 2.57
C VAL A 112 12.85 -5.97 3.30
N ILE A 113 12.84 -7.28 3.04
CA ILE A 113 13.86 -8.21 3.52
C ILE A 113 14.88 -8.47 2.40
N LEU A 114 16.14 -8.18 2.68
CA LEU A 114 17.25 -8.26 1.72
C LEU A 114 18.28 -9.32 2.16
N PRO A 115 19.16 -9.77 1.23
CA PRO A 115 20.28 -10.66 1.57
C PRO A 115 21.08 -10.16 2.79
N GLY A 116 21.43 -11.10 3.67
CA GLY A 116 22.09 -10.81 4.95
C GLY A 116 21.14 -10.46 6.11
N ALA A 117 19.81 -10.52 5.90
CA ALA A 117 18.84 -10.42 6.99
C ALA A 117 18.87 -11.68 7.87
N ASN A 118 18.31 -11.56 9.09
CA ASN A 118 18.11 -12.73 9.95
C ASN A 118 17.17 -13.71 9.25
N PRO A 119 17.47 -15.02 9.17
CA PRO A 119 16.59 -16.01 8.55
C PRO A 119 15.16 -16.01 9.10
N SER A 120 14.98 -15.69 10.38
CA SER A 120 13.67 -15.57 11.02
C SER A 120 12.84 -14.39 10.51
N ASP A 121 13.41 -13.45 9.75
CA ASP A 121 12.70 -12.34 9.15
C ASP A 121 12.07 -12.67 7.80
N LYS A 122 12.34 -13.86 7.24
CA LYS A 122 11.82 -14.28 5.94
C LYS A 122 10.29 -14.13 5.90
N GLY A 123 9.80 -13.37 4.93
CA GLY A 123 8.37 -13.14 4.70
C GLY A 123 7.71 -12.11 5.61
N LYS A 124 8.43 -11.51 6.58
CA LYS A 124 7.88 -10.44 7.45
C LYS A 124 7.68 -9.10 6.73
N ASP A 125 8.21 -8.97 5.52
CA ASP A 125 7.90 -7.89 4.58
C ASP A 125 6.54 -8.04 3.91
N LEU A 126 5.94 -9.23 3.98
CA LEU A 126 4.64 -9.55 3.41
C LEU A 126 3.56 -9.55 4.49
N ASP A 127 2.39 -9.04 4.12
CA ASP A 127 1.15 -9.27 4.85
C ASP A 127 0.30 -10.24 4.02
N SER A 128 0.31 -11.52 4.39
CA SER A 128 -0.31 -12.57 3.59
C SER A 128 -1.83 -12.45 3.51
N ILE A 129 -2.49 -11.95 4.56
CA ILE A 129 -3.94 -11.74 4.56
C ILE A 129 -4.28 -10.53 3.71
N LEU A 130 -3.56 -9.42 3.85
CA LEU A 130 -3.78 -8.27 2.97
C LEU A 130 -3.53 -8.64 1.50
N ILE A 131 -2.46 -9.38 1.20
CA ILE A 131 -2.10 -9.79 -0.17
C ILE A 131 -3.15 -10.75 -0.77
N ARG A 132 -3.67 -11.71 0.01
CA ARG A 132 -4.57 -12.76 -0.49
C ARG A 132 -6.04 -12.39 -0.41
N ASN A 133 -6.43 -11.61 0.59
CA ASN A 133 -7.83 -11.32 0.88
C ASN A 133 -8.17 -9.83 0.68
N GLY A 134 -7.17 -8.95 0.56
CA GLY A 134 -7.41 -7.51 0.45
C GLY A 134 -7.85 -6.86 1.76
N LEU A 135 -7.68 -7.55 2.89
CA LEU A 135 -8.11 -7.09 4.21
C LEU A 135 -6.90 -6.65 5.04
N HIS A 136 -6.96 -5.44 5.57
CA HIS A 136 -6.04 -4.98 6.61
C HIS A 136 -6.39 -5.65 7.94
N HIS A 137 -5.37 -5.93 8.76
CA HIS A 137 -5.56 -6.44 10.11
C HIS A 137 -5.11 -5.41 11.15
N PHE A 138 -5.94 -5.21 12.16
CA PHE A 138 -5.73 -4.25 13.23
C PHE A 138 -5.72 -4.97 14.57
N HIS A 139 -4.67 -4.73 15.35
CA HIS A 139 -4.60 -5.12 16.75
C HIS A 139 -5.53 -4.24 17.57
N VAL A 140 -6.27 -4.85 18.49
CA VAL A 140 -7.21 -4.14 19.38
C VAL A 140 -6.86 -4.47 20.83
N GLY A 141 -7.07 -3.54 21.76
CA GLY A 141 -6.59 -3.68 23.13
C GLY A 141 -6.32 -2.32 23.79
N ALA A 142 -5.75 -2.36 25.01
CA ALA A 142 -5.37 -1.16 25.74
C ALA A 142 -4.18 -0.44 25.07
N ALA A 143 -4.03 0.86 25.32
CA ALA A 143 -2.84 1.59 24.90
C ALA A 143 -1.59 1.01 25.59
N GLY A 144 -0.64 0.53 24.79
CA GLY A 144 0.66 0.02 25.22
C GLY A 144 1.79 1.04 25.03
N PRO A 145 3.02 0.68 25.42
CA PRO A 145 4.17 1.57 25.32
C PRO A 145 4.50 1.96 23.87
N GLY A 146 4.85 3.24 23.65
CA GLY A 146 5.28 3.75 22.35
C GLY A 146 4.15 4.07 21.38
N ASN A 147 2.97 4.48 21.88
CA ASN A 147 1.78 4.79 21.07
C ASN A 147 1.35 3.59 20.20
N ARG A 148 1.46 2.38 20.74
CA ARG A 148 0.99 1.14 20.11
C ARG A 148 -0.07 0.52 20.97
N VAL A 149 -1.03 -0.15 20.36
CA VAL A 149 -1.99 -0.96 21.11
C VAL A 149 -1.31 -2.21 21.64
N GLU A 150 -1.52 -2.51 22.93
CA GLU A 150 -1.08 -3.75 23.55
C GLU A 150 -1.72 -4.92 22.80
N ARG A 151 -0.90 -5.91 22.44
CA ARG A 151 -1.35 -7.04 21.66
C ARG A 151 -2.31 -7.89 22.48
N SER A 152 -3.61 -7.64 22.36
CA SER A 152 -4.58 -8.67 22.66
C SER A 152 -4.45 -9.79 21.63
N ASN A 153 -5.01 -10.96 21.94
CA ASN A 153 -5.08 -12.02 20.95
C ASN A 153 -6.11 -11.70 19.84
N ARG A 154 -6.90 -10.64 19.95
CA ARG A 154 -7.98 -10.30 19.03
C ARG A 154 -7.52 -9.33 17.94
N LEU A 155 -8.07 -9.53 16.75
CA LEU A 155 -7.78 -8.78 15.54
C LEU A 155 -9.08 -8.41 14.84
N ILE A 156 -9.13 -7.18 14.32
CA ILE A 156 -10.14 -6.75 13.35
C ILE A 156 -9.55 -6.88 11.96
N PHE A 157 -10.29 -7.53 11.07
CA PHE A 157 -9.99 -7.58 9.65
C PHE A 157 -10.98 -6.71 8.91
N ALA A 158 -10.49 -5.69 8.21
CA ALA A 158 -11.34 -4.71 7.54
C ALA A 158 -10.88 -4.44 6.10
N GLU A 159 -11.85 -4.19 5.23
CA GLU A 159 -11.59 -3.54 3.96
C GLU A 159 -11.55 -2.02 4.19
N VAL A 160 -10.47 -1.38 3.76
CA VAL A 160 -10.27 0.06 3.92
C VAL A 160 -10.43 0.74 2.57
N LEU A 161 -11.58 1.38 2.38
CA LEU A 161 -11.94 2.12 1.17
C LEU A 161 -11.67 3.63 1.35
N GLU A 162 -11.91 4.41 0.29
CA GLU A 162 -11.67 5.86 0.29
C GLU A 162 -12.56 6.64 1.28
N ALA A 163 -13.77 6.15 1.55
CA ALA A 163 -14.75 6.78 2.43
C ALA A 163 -15.34 5.82 3.49
N GLU A 164 -14.97 4.54 3.46
CA GLU A 164 -15.57 3.50 4.31
C GLU A 164 -14.47 2.62 4.92
N PHE A 165 -14.65 2.28 6.18
CA PHE A 165 -13.90 1.26 6.88
C PHE A 165 -14.87 0.13 7.22
N ARG A 166 -14.83 -0.95 6.45
CA ARG A 166 -15.79 -2.04 6.58
C ARG A 166 -15.17 -3.19 7.34
N ILE A 167 -15.68 -3.46 8.54
CA ILE A 167 -15.29 -4.61 9.34
C ILE A 167 -15.86 -5.87 8.69
N VAL A 168 -14.96 -6.79 8.31
CA VAL A 168 -15.30 -8.04 7.61
C VAL A 168 -15.26 -9.23 8.55
N ALA A 169 -14.27 -9.27 9.45
CA ALA A 169 -14.13 -10.36 10.41
C ALA A 169 -13.50 -9.89 11.72
N ILE A 170 -13.83 -10.60 12.80
CA ILE A 170 -13.10 -10.55 14.08
C ILE A 170 -12.50 -11.93 14.30
N SER A 171 -11.21 -11.98 14.63
CA SER A 171 -10.43 -13.22 14.65
C SER A 171 -9.22 -13.09 15.59
N ASP A 172 -8.35 -14.10 15.63
CA ASP A 172 -7.09 -14.10 16.37
C ASP A 172 -5.88 -14.44 15.48
N HIS A 173 -4.68 -14.48 16.07
CA HIS A 173 -3.45 -14.78 15.32
C HIS A 173 -3.43 -16.19 14.69
N GLY A 174 -4.31 -17.09 15.11
CA GLY A 174 -4.58 -18.37 14.47
C GLY A 174 -4.96 -18.23 12.99
N ALA A 175 -5.54 -17.11 12.56
CA ALA A 175 -5.81 -16.83 11.15
C ALA A 175 -4.56 -16.87 10.24
N PHE A 176 -3.38 -16.60 10.81
CA PHE A 176 -2.11 -16.66 10.09
C PHE A 176 -1.45 -18.06 10.13
N VAL A 177 -1.96 -18.98 10.95
CA VAL A 177 -1.39 -20.32 11.14
C VAL A 177 -2.03 -21.30 10.16
N GLN A 178 -1.21 -21.83 9.25
CA GLN A 178 -1.68 -22.76 8.23
C GLN A 178 -2.33 -24.00 8.84
N GLY A 179 -3.55 -24.31 8.40
CA GLY A 179 -4.33 -25.47 8.83
C GLY A 179 -5.03 -25.32 10.17
N SER A 180 -4.87 -24.20 10.88
CA SER A 180 -5.59 -23.99 12.15
C SER A 180 -7.11 -23.90 11.92
N PRO A 181 -7.94 -24.29 12.91
CA PRO A 181 -9.39 -24.11 12.81
C PRO A 181 -9.78 -22.64 12.54
N GLU A 182 -9.03 -21.71 13.15
CA GLU A 182 -9.28 -20.29 13.00
C GLU A 182 -8.95 -19.77 11.60
N GLN A 183 -7.86 -20.26 10.98
CA GLN A 183 -7.56 -19.95 9.59
C GLN A 183 -8.68 -20.44 8.66
N GLN A 184 -9.18 -21.67 8.87
CA GLN A 184 -10.24 -22.23 8.04
C GLN A 184 -11.54 -21.40 8.16
N ARG A 185 -11.89 -21.02 9.39
CA ARG A 185 -13.04 -20.14 9.67
C ARG A 185 -12.89 -18.77 9.01
N PHE A 186 -11.75 -18.10 9.23
CA PHE A 186 -11.45 -16.80 8.63
C PHE A 186 -11.44 -16.84 7.10
N PHE A 187 -10.87 -17.90 6.52
CA PHE A 187 -10.84 -18.11 5.08
C PHE A 187 -12.25 -18.27 4.50
N SER A 188 -13.13 -19.01 5.17
CA SER A 188 -14.54 -19.15 4.76
C SER A 188 -15.28 -17.80 4.77
N ILE A 189 -15.06 -16.99 5.81
CA ILE A 189 -15.61 -15.63 5.91
C ILE A 189 -15.08 -14.75 4.77
N SER A 190 -13.77 -14.71 4.57
CA SER A 190 -13.12 -13.89 3.54
C SER A 190 -13.55 -14.29 2.13
N ARG A 191 -13.70 -15.59 1.87
CA ARG A 191 -14.21 -16.11 0.61
C ARG A 191 -15.65 -15.64 0.36
N SER A 192 -16.52 -15.83 1.35
CA SER A 192 -17.92 -15.40 1.29
C SER A 192 -18.05 -13.89 1.11
N TYR A 193 -17.12 -13.11 1.69
CA TYR A 193 -17.05 -11.66 1.52
C TYR A 193 -16.75 -11.24 0.09
N VAL A 194 -15.81 -11.92 -0.57
CA VAL A 194 -15.46 -11.65 -1.97
C VAL A 194 -16.58 -12.10 -2.91
N GLU A 195 -17.22 -13.23 -2.61
CA GLU A 195 -18.28 -13.81 -3.44
C GLU A 195 -19.62 -13.06 -3.34
N LYS A 196 -19.82 -12.21 -2.33
CA LYS A 196 -21.12 -11.57 -2.06
C LYS A 196 -21.67 -10.72 -3.22
N ASP A 197 -20.78 -10.15 -4.03
CA ASP A 197 -21.11 -9.26 -5.15
C ASP A 197 -20.97 -9.97 -6.51
N MET A 198 -20.77 -11.29 -6.50
CA MET A 198 -20.56 -12.08 -7.71
C MET A 198 -21.86 -12.68 -8.23
N ALA A 199 -22.04 -12.67 -9.55
CA ALA A 199 -23.14 -13.41 -10.17
C ALA A 199 -22.94 -14.92 -9.96
N PRO A 200 -24.03 -15.69 -9.78
CA PRO A 200 -23.97 -17.15 -9.77
C PRO A 200 -23.16 -17.68 -10.97
N ASP A 201 -22.39 -18.75 -10.74
CA ASP A 201 -21.55 -19.41 -11.76
C ASP A 201 -20.40 -18.57 -12.36
N SER A 202 -20.10 -17.41 -11.77
CA SER A 202 -18.95 -16.62 -12.17
C SER A 202 -17.63 -17.25 -11.71
N PHE A 203 -16.68 -17.36 -12.63
CA PHE A 203 -15.30 -17.72 -12.29
C PHE A 203 -14.55 -16.48 -11.81
N TYR A 204 -13.86 -16.59 -10.67
CA TYR A 204 -12.91 -15.57 -10.21
C TYR A 204 -11.63 -16.21 -9.68
N MET A 205 -10.56 -15.41 -9.73
CA MET A 205 -9.30 -15.72 -9.07
C MET A 205 -9.09 -14.68 -7.97
N MET A 206 -9.25 -15.09 -6.71
CA MET A 206 -9.05 -14.20 -5.56
C MET A 206 -7.57 -13.81 -5.47
N ASN A 207 -7.28 -12.52 -5.65
CA ASN A 207 -5.97 -11.87 -5.49
C ASN A 207 -4.76 -12.80 -5.80
N PRO A 208 -4.51 -13.10 -7.09
CA PRO A 208 -3.42 -14.00 -7.49
C PRO A 208 -2.08 -13.61 -6.85
N VAL A 209 -1.39 -14.61 -6.32
CA VAL A 209 -0.09 -14.46 -5.66
C VAL A 209 0.99 -15.12 -6.50
N MET A 210 2.06 -14.38 -6.77
CA MET A 210 3.23 -14.86 -7.50
C MET A 210 4.01 -15.88 -6.66
N SER A 211 4.92 -16.64 -7.28
CA SER A 211 5.80 -17.59 -6.56
C SER A 211 6.69 -16.91 -5.50
N SER A 212 6.92 -15.60 -5.64
CA SER A 212 7.61 -14.77 -4.64
C SER A 212 6.76 -14.44 -3.40
N GLY A 213 5.49 -14.86 -3.34
CA GLY A 213 4.56 -14.55 -2.26
C GLY A 213 3.89 -13.17 -2.36
N HIS A 214 4.21 -12.38 -3.38
CA HIS A 214 3.65 -11.04 -3.57
C HIS A 214 2.40 -11.07 -4.46
N SER A 215 1.54 -10.06 -4.34
CA SER A 215 0.38 -9.89 -5.21
C SER A 215 0.80 -9.65 -6.65
N MET A 216 0.18 -10.39 -7.58
CA MET A 216 0.34 -10.17 -9.03
C MET A 216 -0.03 -8.74 -9.42
N VAL A 217 -1.03 -8.14 -8.77
CA VAL A 217 -1.47 -6.76 -9.04
C VAL A 217 -0.35 -5.77 -8.72
N VAL A 218 0.37 -5.95 -7.61
CA VAL A 218 1.52 -5.09 -7.26
C VAL A 218 2.65 -5.22 -8.27
N THR A 219 2.93 -6.45 -8.74
CA THR A 219 3.94 -6.70 -9.77
C THR A 219 3.59 -6.01 -11.09
N MET A 220 2.33 -6.17 -11.55
CA MET A 220 1.87 -5.54 -12.78
C MET A 220 1.83 -4.01 -12.67
N PHE A 221 1.45 -3.47 -11.51
CA PHE A 221 1.49 -2.04 -11.25
C PHE A 221 2.90 -1.47 -11.34
N GLY A 222 3.89 -2.12 -10.73
CA GLY A 222 5.29 -1.67 -10.82
C GLY A 222 5.82 -1.64 -12.25
N LEU A 223 5.45 -2.63 -13.07
CA LEU A 223 5.80 -2.66 -14.49
C LEU A 223 5.13 -1.51 -15.26
N GLN A 224 3.84 -1.27 -15.05
CA GLN A 224 3.13 -0.19 -15.73
C GLN A 224 3.67 1.18 -15.32
N CYS A 225 3.98 1.37 -14.03
CA CYS A 225 4.60 2.59 -13.54
C CYS A 225 5.94 2.89 -14.23
N GLU A 226 6.82 1.89 -14.38
CA GLU A 226 8.09 2.05 -15.09
C GLU A 226 7.86 2.48 -16.55
N LYS A 227 6.92 1.84 -17.25
CA LYS A 227 6.55 2.21 -18.63
C LYS A 227 6.04 3.65 -18.74
N GLU A 228 5.16 4.08 -17.83
CA GLU A 228 4.66 5.46 -17.85
C GLU A 228 5.76 6.47 -17.54
N ILE A 229 6.69 6.14 -16.64
CA ILE A 229 7.84 6.99 -16.34
C ILE A 229 8.73 7.13 -17.57
N GLU A 230 9.09 6.03 -18.23
CA GLU A 230 9.91 6.02 -19.44
C GLU A 230 9.26 6.81 -20.58
N ARG A 231 7.94 6.67 -20.72
CA ARG A 231 7.16 7.35 -21.77
C ARG A 231 7.02 8.85 -21.53
N LEU A 232 6.76 9.26 -20.29
CA LEU A 232 6.38 10.64 -19.97
C LEU A 232 7.54 11.52 -19.49
N ASP A 233 8.57 10.96 -18.84
CA ASP A 233 9.66 11.77 -18.27
C ASP A 233 10.38 12.65 -19.30
N PRO A 234 10.63 12.21 -20.55
CA PRO A 234 11.22 13.07 -21.58
C PRO A 234 10.31 14.24 -22.01
N LEU A 235 9.00 14.10 -21.87
CA LEU A 235 8.01 15.11 -22.29
C LEU A 235 7.81 16.20 -21.24
N LEU A 236 8.32 16.02 -20.01
CA LEU A 236 8.12 16.99 -18.92
C LEU A 236 8.88 18.31 -19.10
N ASP A 237 9.74 18.40 -20.11
CA ASP A 237 10.41 19.63 -20.53
C ASP A 237 9.84 20.19 -21.85
N ASP A 238 8.91 19.46 -22.49
CA ASP A 238 8.24 19.89 -23.71
C ASP A 238 7.10 20.88 -23.42
N ALA A 239 7.09 22.00 -24.15
CA ALA A 239 6.18 23.10 -23.85
C ALA A 239 4.71 22.77 -24.15
N GLU A 240 4.44 21.95 -25.17
CA GLU A 240 3.09 21.53 -25.58
C GLU A 240 2.53 20.51 -24.60
N PHE A 241 3.33 19.49 -24.23
CA PHE A 241 2.93 18.52 -23.21
C PHE A 241 2.63 19.19 -21.88
N VAL A 242 3.52 20.08 -21.42
CA VAL A 242 3.30 20.84 -20.19
C VAL A 242 2.06 21.72 -20.27
N ASP A 243 1.74 22.25 -21.46
CA ASP A 243 0.50 23.00 -21.66
C ASP A 243 -0.73 22.10 -21.50
N SER A 244 -0.70 20.92 -22.13
CA SER A 244 -1.78 19.93 -22.06
C SER A 244 -2.07 19.47 -20.62
N LEU A 245 -1.05 19.38 -19.76
CA LEU A 245 -1.24 19.02 -18.35
C LEU A 245 -2.10 20.05 -17.61
N TYR A 246 -1.92 21.33 -17.89
CA TYR A 246 -2.59 22.43 -17.18
C TYR A 246 -3.90 22.89 -17.84
N ASN A 247 -3.99 22.78 -19.16
CA ASN A 247 -5.12 23.30 -19.94
C ASN A 247 -6.08 22.19 -20.41
N GLY A 248 -5.74 20.92 -20.18
CA GLY A 248 -6.63 19.80 -20.51
C GLY A 248 -7.96 19.85 -19.76
N GLN A 249 -7.94 20.27 -18.49
CA GLN A 249 -9.12 20.63 -17.70
C GLN A 249 -8.77 21.69 -16.64
N PRO A 250 -9.72 22.55 -16.22
CA PRO A 250 -9.49 23.50 -15.14
C PRO A 250 -9.09 22.81 -13.83
N ILE A 251 -7.97 23.24 -13.25
CA ILE A 251 -7.45 22.71 -11.99
C ILE A 251 -7.78 23.69 -10.87
N PHE A 252 -8.40 23.20 -9.80
CA PHE A 252 -8.80 24.01 -8.66
C PHE A 252 -8.13 23.56 -7.37
N ARG A 253 -7.85 24.51 -6.47
CA ARG A 253 -7.56 24.26 -5.06
C ARG A 253 -8.54 25.07 -4.23
N GLY A 254 -9.53 24.41 -3.65
CA GLY A 254 -10.72 25.09 -3.13
C GLY A 254 -11.37 25.87 -4.25
N ASP A 255 -11.67 27.15 -4.00
CA ASP A 255 -12.32 28.03 -4.98
C ASP A 255 -11.33 28.74 -5.93
N THR A 256 -10.02 28.46 -5.81
CA THR A 256 -8.99 29.14 -6.61
C THR A 256 -8.54 28.27 -7.79
N GLN A 257 -8.69 28.79 -9.01
CA GLN A 257 -8.15 28.17 -10.22
C GLN A 257 -6.61 28.29 -10.23
N ILE A 258 -5.94 27.18 -10.51
CA ILE A 258 -4.48 27.11 -10.64
C ILE A 258 -4.12 27.18 -12.13
N PHE A 259 -3.26 28.14 -12.47
CA PHE A 259 -2.72 28.30 -13.81
C PHE A 259 -1.30 27.74 -13.92
N ARG A 260 -0.90 27.40 -15.14
CA ARG A 260 0.47 26.99 -15.47
C ARG A 260 1.47 28.07 -15.02
N PRO A 261 2.49 27.75 -14.20
CA PRO A 261 3.54 28.69 -13.87
C PRO A 261 4.50 28.85 -15.06
N ARG A 262 5.18 30.01 -15.17
CA ARG A 262 6.17 30.28 -16.24
C ARG A 262 7.27 29.22 -16.36
N ASN A 263 7.67 28.63 -15.24
CA ASN A 263 8.76 27.65 -15.16
C ASN A 263 8.38 26.55 -14.16
N PRO A 264 7.51 25.58 -14.53
CA PRO A 264 7.09 24.51 -13.60
C PRO A 264 8.28 23.69 -13.11
N LYS A 265 8.12 23.04 -11.94
CA LYS A 265 9.19 22.20 -11.35
C LYS A 265 8.65 20.81 -11.06
N PHE A 266 8.52 20.02 -12.11
CA PHE A 266 8.01 18.66 -12.04
C PHE A 266 8.96 17.69 -11.35
N SER A 267 8.36 16.74 -10.62
CA SER A 267 9.01 15.58 -10.04
C SER A 267 8.03 14.41 -10.03
N TRP A 268 8.51 13.20 -10.30
CA TRP A 268 7.75 11.98 -10.04
C TRP A 268 7.47 11.85 -8.54
N HIS A 269 6.26 11.41 -8.21
CA HIS A 269 5.78 11.34 -6.83
C HIS A 269 4.76 10.21 -6.66
N PHE A 270 4.77 9.60 -5.47
CA PHE A 270 3.67 8.79 -4.98
C PHE A 270 2.84 9.62 -4.01
N ASP A 271 1.61 9.93 -4.39
CA ASP A 271 0.59 10.36 -3.43
C ASP A 271 -0.11 9.10 -2.91
N ASN A 272 0.32 8.62 -1.75
CA ASN A 272 -0.01 7.30 -1.22
C ASN A 272 0.35 6.16 -2.21
N LEU A 273 -0.64 5.55 -2.86
CA LEU A 273 -0.49 4.48 -3.86
C LEU A 273 -0.84 4.97 -5.27
N LYS A 274 -0.88 6.28 -5.50
CA LYS A 274 -1.12 6.89 -6.81
C LYS A 274 0.21 7.39 -7.37
N LEU A 275 0.62 6.86 -8.52
CA LEU A 275 1.78 7.40 -9.23
C LEU A 275 1.34 8.64 -10.01
N GLY A 276 2.15 9.69 -9.92
CA GLY A 276 1.92 10.87 -10.74
C GLY A 276 3.09 11.83 -10.78
N ILE A 277 2.82 12.98 -11.38
CA ILE A 277 3.76 14.07 -11.52
C ILE A 277 3.32 15.18 -10.56
N LEU A 278 4.22 15.62 -9.68
CA LEU A 278 4.01 16.76 -8.80
C LEU A 278 4.72 17.98 -9.36
N ASP A 279 3.98 19.07 -9.64
CA ASP A 279 4.63 20.38 -9.79
C ASP A 279 4.91 20.95 -8.40
N ARG A 280 6.19 21.00 -8.04
CA ARG A 280 6.62 21.44 -6.70
C ARG A 280 6.35 22.92 -6.44
N LYS A 281 6.13 23.74 -7.48
CA LYS A 281 5.79 25.16 -7.34
C LYS A 281 4.33 25.37 -7.01
N THR A 282 3.44 24.81 -7.82
CA THR A 282 1.99 24.98 -7.64
C THR A 282 1.44 24.02 -6.60
N LYS A 283 2.14 22.91 -6.30
CA LYS A 283 1.67 21.75 -5.51
C LYS A 283 0.50 21.01 -6.17
N VAL A 284 0.37 21.11 -7.48
CA VAL A 284 -0.60 20.30 -8.25
C VAL A 284 0.00 18.91 -8.47
N PHE A 285 -0.78 17.88 -8.14
CA PHE A 285 -0.46 16.48 -8.42
C PHE A 285 -1.30 16.00 -9.60
N PHE A 286 -0.62 15.68 -10.70
CA PHE A 286 -1.21 15.07 -11.89
C PHE A 286 -1.16 13.56 -11.71
N CYS A 287 -2.27 12.95 -11.28
CA CYS A 287 -2.37 11.50 -11.16
C CYS A 287 -2.30 10.86 -12.54
N ILE A 288 -1.30 9.98 -12.73
CA ILE A 288 -1.10 9.26 -14.00
C ILE A 288 -1.65 7.85 -13.88
N PHE A 289 -1.37 7.18 -12.76
CA PHE A 289 -1.76 5.79 -12.60
C PHE A 289 -2.06 5.46 -11.12
N PRO A 290 -3.34 5.26 -10.75
CA PRO A 290 -3.71 4.82 -9.41
C PRO A 290 -3.49 3.30 -9.25
N PHE A 291 -3.00 2.84 -8.08
CA PHE A 291 -2.87 1.40 -7.80
C PHE A 291 -4.22 0.70 -7.64
N PHE A 292 -5.21 1.41 -7.10
CA PHE A 292 -6.61 1.00 -7.05
C PHE A 292 -7.48 2.20 -7.43
N ASP A 293 -8.33 2.04 -8.44
CA ASP A 293 -9.62 2.75 -8.51
C ASP A 293 -10.64 1.84 -7.80
N ARG A 294 -10.82 2.03 -6.49
CA ARG A 294 -11.86 1.36 -5.71
C ARG A 294 -12.59 2.39 -4.87
#